data_AF-A0A1C6RRC7-F1
#
_entry.id   AF-A0A1C6RRC7-F1
#
_cell.length_a   1.000
_cell.length_b   1.000
_cell.length_c   1.000
_cell.angle_alpha   90.00
_cell.angle_beta   90.00
_cell.angle_gamma   90.00
#
_symmetry.space_group_name_H-M   'P 1'
#
loop_
_entity.id
_entity.type
_entity.pdbx_description
1 polymer ?
#
loop_
_entity_poly.entity_id
_entity_poly.type
_entity_poly.pdbx_seq_one_letter_code
_entity_poly.pdbx_strand_id
1 'polypeptide(L)'
;MTAHAPVPPLWNCAGCGVGWPCPTRRRELRAEFEDAPVSLALYMSSHFVRAAEDLVGVPAGQLHQRFVGWVRGDEQVHQHTERHLAGERPRFRRRRI
;
A
#
# COMPACT_ATOMS: atom_id res chain seq x y z
N MET A 1 -9.50 4.46 20.26
CA MET A 1 -8.38 3.51 20.37
C MET A 1 -8.40 2.64 19.12
N THR A 2 -7.36 2.68 18.29
CA THR A 2 -7.30 1.82 17.09
C THR A 2 -7.09 0.38 17.54
N ALA A 3 -8.18 -0.38 17.70
CA ALA A 3 -8.18 -1.75 18.20
C ALA A 3 -7.28 -2.69 17.35
N HIS A 4 -7.01 -2.32 16.09
CA HIS A 4 -6.22 -3.09 15.14
C HIS A 4 -4.79 -2.55 14.96
N ALA A 5 -4.07 -2.33 16.06
CA ALA A 5 -2.67 -1.89 16.05
C ALA A 5 -1.69 -3.02 15.66
N PRO A 6 -0.52 -2.71 15.07
CA PRO A 6 0.55 -3.67 14.83
C PRO A 6 1.23 -4.08 16.14
N VAL A 7 1.62 -5.34 16.25
CA VAL A 7 2.38 -5.89 17.38
C VAL A 7 3.68 -6.52 16.85
N PRO A 8 4.82 -5.80 16.94
CA PRO A 8 6.14 -6.35 16.66
C PRO A 8 6.56 -7.42 17.70
N PRO A 9 7.53 -8.31 17.37
CA PRO A 9 8.21 -8.45 16.08
C PRO A 9 7.46 -9.38 15.11
N LEU A 10 6.35 -9.99 15.53
CA LEU A 10 5.56 -10.90 14.68
C LEU A 10 4.68 -10.15 13.67
N TRP A 11 4.50 -8.84 13.87
CA TRP A 11 3.64 -7.97 13.09
C TRP A 11 2.22 -8.53 12.98
N ASN A 12 1.68 -9.08 14.06
CA ASN A 12 0.28 -9.47 14.15
C ASN A 12 -0.58 -8.27 14.59
N CYS A 13 -1.87 -8.36 14.35
CA CYS A 13 -2.83 -7.33 14.69
C CYS A 13 -3.33 -7.57 16.12
N ALA A 14 -3.19 -6.58 17.01
CA ALA A 14 -3.64 -6.68 18.40
C ALA A 14 -5.13 -7.08 18.53
N GLY A 15 -6.00 -6.52 17.69
CA GLY A 15 -7.45 -6.81 17.75
C GLY A 15 -7.90 -8.11 17.08
N CYS A 16 -7.12 -8.68 16.14
CA CYS A 16 -7.55 -9.87 15.37
C CYS A 16 -6.68 -11.10 15.56
N GLY A 17 -5.44 -10.94 16.04
CA GLY A 17 -4.42 -12.01 16.07
C GLY A 17 -3.80 -12.36 14.72
N VAL A 18 -4.42 -11.99 13.60
CA VAL A 18 -3.90 -12.26 12.23
C VAL A 18 -2.79 -11.28 11.82
N GLY A 19 -2.10 -11.55 10.70
CA GLY A 19 -1.07 -10.67 10.16
C GLY A 19 -1.57 -9.23 9.96
N TRP A 20 -0.84 -8.27 10.54
CA TRP A 20 -1.07 -6.85 10.36
C TRP A 20 -0.44 -6.34 9.04
N PRO A 21 -1.08 -5.45 8.27
CA PRO A 21 -2.42 -4.88 8.49
C PRO A 21 -3.52 -5.89 8.14
N CYS A 22 -4.40 -6.16 9.10
CA CYS A 22 -5.56 -7.03 8.90
C CYS A 22 -6.60 -6.37 7.99
N PRO A 23 -7.56 -7.12 7.41
CA PRO A 23 -8.57 -6.55 6.51
C PRO A 23 -9.34 -5.37 7.11
N THR A 24 -9.69 -5.43 8.40
CA THR A 24 -10.33 -4.33 9.12
C THR A 24 -9.44 -3.09 9.15
N ARG A 25 -8.18 -3.23 9.56
CA ARG A 25 -7.25 -2.09 9.62
C ARG A 25 -6.99 -1.48 8.25
N ARG A 26 -6.93 -2.29 7.19
CA ARG A 26 -6.80 -1.77 5.81
C ARG A 26 -7.99 -0.89 5.42
N ARG A 27 -9.21 -1.27 5.79
CA ARG A 27 -10.41 -0.46 5.55
C ARG A 27 -10.40 0.83 6.37
N GLU A 28 -10.09 0.73 7.66
CA GLU A 28 -9.95 1.90 8.55
C GLU A 28 -8.90 2.88 8.01
N LEU A 29 -7.71 2.39 7.64
CA LEU A 29 -6.63 3.23 7.09
C LEU A 29 -7.03 3.88 5.76
N ARG A 30 -7.81 3.21 4.91
CA ARG A 30 -8.33 3.83 3.68
C ARG A 30 -9.32 4.95 3.99
N ALA A 31 -10.20 4.76 4.96
CA ALA A 31 -11.15 5.80 5.38
C ALA A 31 -10.45 6.96 6.09
N GLU A 32 -9.48 6.67 6.97
CA GLU A 32 -8.68 7.68 7.69
C GLU A 32 -7.87 8.59 6.74
N PHE A 33 -7.46 8.06 5.58
CA PHE A 33 -6.61 8.75 4.59
C PHE A 33 -7.28 8.93 3.23
N GLU A 34 -8.62 8.97 3.18
CA GLU A 34 -9.39 9.07 1.92
C GLU A 34 -8.89 10.23 1.02
N ASP A 35 -8.68 11.40 1.61
CA ASP A 35 -8.20 12.60 0.92
C ASP A 35 -6.66 12.71 0.86
N ALA A 36 -5.93 11.73 1.40
CA ALA A 36 -4.48 11.76 1.55
C ALA A 36 -3.79 10.43 1.18
N PRO A 37 -3.98 9.89 -0.04
CA PRO A 37 -3.45 8.58 -0.44
C PRO A 37 -1.92 8.51 -0.45
N VAL A 38 -1.24 9.64 -0.69
CA VAL A 38 0.23 9.72 -0.59
C VAL A 38 0.67 9.55 0.87
N SER A 39 -0.03 10.19 1.81
CA SER A 39 0.24 10.05 3.24
C SER A 39 0.01 8.62 3.73
N LEU A 40 -1.03 7.94 3.23
CA LEU A 40 -1.23 6.52 3.51
C LEU A 40 -0.06 5.66 3.02
N ALA A 41 0.43 5.94 1.81
CA ALA A 41 1.58 5.22 1.24
C ALA A 41 2.82 5.41 2.11
N LEU A 42 3.14 6.65 2.49
CA LEU A 42 4.29 6.94 3.36
C LEU A 42 4.15 6.29 4.73
N TYR A 43 2.95 6.37 5.33
CA TYR A 43 2.65 5.72 6.61
C TYR A 43 2.91 4.21 6.54
N MET A 44 2.35 3.53 5.53
CA MET A 44 2.53 2.09 5.36
C MET A 44 3.95 1.69 4.96
N SER A 45 4.65 2.53 4.17
CA SER A 45 6.06 2.31 3.85
C SER A 45 6.96 2.36 5.08
N SER A 46 6.67 3.24 6.06
CA SER A 46 7.43 3.26 7.31
C SER A 46 7.27 1.97 8.12
N HIS A 47 6.06 1.40 8.15
CA HIS A 47 5.81 0.10 8.76
C HIS A 47 6.47 -1.04 7.98
N PHE A 48 6.49 -0.97 6.65
CA PHE A 48 7.19 -1.95 5.82
C PHE A 48 8.68 -2.04 6.15
N VAL A 49 9.38 -0.90 6.30
CA VAL A 49 10.82 -0.88 6.61
C VAL A 49 11.07 -1.55 7.96
N ARG A 50 10.32 -1.17 9.00
CA ARG A 50 10.44 -1.78 10.33
C ARG A 50 10.09 -3.27 10.32
N ALA A 51 9.09 -3.66 9.54
CA ALA A 51 8.71 -5.05 9.40
C ALA A 51 9.77 -5.89 8.67
N ALA A 52 10.50 -5.30 7.72
CA ALA A 52 11.60 -5.96 7.04
C ALA A 52 12.78 -6.24 7.98
N GLU A 53 12.99 -5.39 9.00
CA GLU A 53 13.99 -5.61 10.05
C GLU A 53 13.62 -6.77 10.97
N ASP A 54 12.35 -6.90 11.35
CA ASP A 54 11.89 -7.98 12.24
C ASP A 54 11.66 -9.32 11.50
N LEU A 55 11.19 -9.26 10.24
CA LEU A 55 10.78 -10.42 9.44
C LEU A 55 11.82 -10.78 8.37
N VAL A 56 13.11 -10.85 8.75
CA VAL A 56 14.25 -11.06 7.83
C VAL A 56 14.16 -12.29 6.92
N GLY A 57 13.41 -13.32 7.33
CA GLY A 57 13.20 -14.54 6.54
C GLY A 57 12.08 -14.43 5.49
N VAL A 58 11.31 -13.34 5.49
CA VAL A 58 10.20 -13.14 4.56
C VAL A 58 10.68 -12.40 3.31
N PRO A 59 10.44 -12.91 2.10
CA PRO A 59 10.86 -12.24 0.88
C PRO A 59 10.29 -10.81 0.76
N ALA A 60 11.13 -9.86 0.33
CA ALA A 60 10.76 -8.45 0.21
C ALA A 60 9.50 -8.22 -0.63
N GLY A 61 9.32 -9.01 -1.71
CA GLY A 61 8.11 -8.95 -2.53
C GLY A 61 6.83 -9.28 -1.75
N GLN A 62 6.87 -10.28 -0.85
CA GLN A 62 5.72 -10.63 -0.02
C GLN A 62 5.42 -9.54 1.02
N LEU A 63 6.46 -8.96 1.65
CA LEU A 63 6.31 -7.83 2.56
C LEU A 63 5.74 -6.60 1.83
N HIS A 64 6.23 -6.31 0.62
CA HIS A 64 5.71 -5.20 -0.19
C HIS A 64 4.21 -5.40 -0.50
N GLN A 65 3.80 -6.59 -0.97
CA GLN A 65 2.39 -6.87 -1.25
C GLN A 65 1.51 -6.75 0.01
N ARG A 66 2.03 -7.19 1.15
CA ARG A 66 1.32 -7.13 2.44
C ARG A 66 1.13 -5.71 2.95
N PHE A 67 2.16 -4.86 2.91
CA PHE A 67 2.13 -3.53 3.52
C PHE A 67 1.74 -2.43 2.54
N VAL A 68 2.25 -2.47 1.29
CA VAL A 68 2.15 -1.36 0.32
C VAL A 68 1.27 -1.70 -0.87
N GLY A 69 1.22 -2.97 -1.30
CA GLY A 69 0.58 -3.41 -2.55
C GLY A 69 -0.92 -3.10 -2.68
N TRP A 70 -1.59 -2.82 -1.57
CA TRP A 70 -3.02 -2.46 -1.56
C TRP A 70 -3.28 -0.96 -1.33
N VAL A 71 -2.26 -0.14 -1.07
CA VAL A 71 -2.45 1.27 -0.67
C VAL A 71 -2.96 2.13 -1.82
N ARG A 72 -2.42 1.92 -3.01
CA ARG A 72 -2.98 2.46 -4.26
C ARG A 72 -3.89 1.34 -4.75
N GLY A 73 -5.20 1.57 -4.81
CA GLY A 73 -6.14 0.53 -5.25
C GLY A 73 -5.67 -0.12 -6.56
N ASP A 74 -6.04 -1.40 -6.76
CA ASP A 74 -5.76 -2.22 -7.96
C ASP A 74 -5.98 -1.47 -9.30
N GLU A 75 -6.78 -0.41 -9.26
CA GLU A 75 -7.17 0.46 -10.36
C GLU A 75 -6.00 1.08 -11.15
N GLN A 76 -4.84 1.36 -10.54
CA GLN A 76 -3.73 2.00 -11.29
C GLN A 76 -2.87 1.03 -12.11
N VAL A 77 -2.77 -0.24 -11.67
CA VAL A 77 -1.98 -1.25 -12.40
C VAL A 77 -2.70 -1.70 -13.66
N HIS A 78 -4.04 -1.78 -13.64
CA HIS A 78 -4.82 -2.04 -14.85
C HIS A 78 -4.74 -0.85 -15.83
N GLN A 79 -5.00 0.39 -15.36
CA GLN A 79 -5.01 1.57 -16.23
C GLN A 79 -3.65 1.87 -16.89
N HIS A 80 -2.52 1.69 -16.19
CA HIS A 80 -1.19 1.92 -16.79
C HIS A 80 -0.79 0.81 -17.76
N THR A 81 -1.10 -0.45 -17.42
CA THR A 81 -0.82 -1.61 -18.28
C THR A 81 -1.67 -1.57 -19.55
N GLU A 82 -2.95 -1.22 -19.44
CA GLU A 82 -3.83 -1.01 -20.60
C GLU A 82 -3.35 0.16 -21.47
N ARG A 83 -2.94 1.29 -20.89
CA ARG A 83 -2.37 2.43 -21.64
C ARG A 83 -1.06 2.09 -22.35
N HIS A 84 -0.21 1.27 -21.73
CA HIS A 84 1.04 0.81 -22.34
C HIS A 84 0.80 -0.23 -23.45
N LEU A 85 -0.15 -1.15 -23.26
CA LEU A 85 -0.56 -2.14 -24.27
C LEU A 85 -1.35 -1.51 -25.43
N ALA A 86 -2.11 -0.45 -25.18
CA ALA A 86 -2.85 0.30 -26.20
C ALA A 86 -1.97 1.24 -27.06
N GLY A 87 -0.66 1.34 -26.78
CA GLY A 87 0.29 2.09 -27.63
C GLY A 87 0.04 3.59 -27.71
N GLU A 88 -0.69 4.17 -26.76
CA GLU A 88 -1.05 5.60 -26.79
C GLU A 88 0.14 6.46 -26.33
N ARG A 89 0.94 6.92 -27.30
CA ARG A 89 1.94 7.97 -27.05
C ARG A 89 1.24 9.21 -26.46
N PRO A 90 1.79 9.84 -25.41
CA PRO A 90 1.24 11.07 -24.88
C PRO A 90 1.23 12.12 -26.00
N ARG A 91 0.03 12.55 -26.41
CA ARG A 91 -0.15 13.69 -27.31
C ARG A 91 0.35 14.93 -26.57
N PHE A 92 1.64 15.23 -26.70
CA PHE A 92 2.17 16.56 -26.40
C PHE A 92 1.42 17.55 -27.29
N ARG A 93 0.42 18.21 -26.71
CA ARG A 93 -0.23 19.38 -27.33
C ARG A 93 0.86 20.44 -27.47
N ARG A 94 1.41 20.59 -28.67
CA ARG A 94 2.20 21.77 -29.04
C ARG A 94 1.28 22.98 -28.87
N ARG A 95 1.48 23.76 -27.80
CA ARG A 95 0.98 25.14 -27.72
C ARG A 95 1.60 25.89 -28.90
N ARG A 96 0.79 26.35 -29.86
CA ARG A 96 1.22 27.40 -30.79
C ARG A 96 1.18 28.71 -30.00
N ILE A 97 2.30 29.43 -30.11
CA ILE A 97 2.49 30.82 -29.69
C ILE A 97 1.64 31.71 -30.60
#